data_AF-A0A258FXT8-F1
#
_entry.id   AF-A0A258FXT8-F1
#
_cell.length_a   1.000
_cell.length_b   1.000
_cell.length_c   1.000
_cell.angle_alpha   90.00
_cell.angle_beta   90.00
_cell.angle_gamma   90.00
#
_symmetry.space_group_name_H-M   'P 1'
#
loop_
_entity.id
_entity.type
_entity.pdbx_description
1 polymer ?
#
loop_
_entity_poly.entity_id
_entity_poly.type
_entity_poly.pdbx_seq_one_letter_code
_entity_poly.pdbx_strand_id
1 'polypeptide(L)' 'PQTPFMVGIVTFNDEDGKTRYPGIARHWDEASMHEHAAMGFGDGWAIVAAQLDAVAREKR' A
#
# COMPACT_ATOMS: atom_id res chain seq x y z
N PRO A 1 -13.80 -16.92 15.49
CA PRO A 1 -12.64 -16.50 14.66
C PRO A 1 -13.05 -15.32 13.78
N GLN A 2 -12.22 -14.27 13.69
CA GLN A 2 -12.46 -13.19 12.73
C GLN A 2 -11.97 -13.62 11.35
N THR A 3 -12.71 -13.29 10.31
CA THR A 3 -12.27 -13.51 8.92
C THR A 3 -11.06 -12.61 8.65
N PRO A 4 -9.96 -13.15 8.05
CA PRO A 4 -8.83 -12.32 7.66
C PRO A 4 -9.27 -11.22 6.69
N PHE A 5 -8.93 -9.96 6.99
CA PHE A 5 -9.34 -8.81 6.18
C PHE A 5 -8.54 -8.71 4.87
N MET A 6 -7.21 -8.65 4.96
CA MET A 6 -6.32 -8.60 3.79
C MET A 6 -4.90 -9.07 4.11
N VAL A 7 -4.09 -9.33 3.07
CA VAL A 7 -2.62 -9.33 3.15
C VAL A 7 -2.09 -8.07 2.49
N GLY A 8 -1.34 -7.26 3.24
CA GLY A 8 -0.54 -6.19 2.68
C GLY A 8 0.81 -6.71 2.19
N ILE A 9 1.16 -6.43 0.94
CA ILE A 9 2.48 -6.72 0.38
C ILE A 9 3.11 -5.39 -0.02
N VAL A 10 4.30 -5.16 0.52
CA VAL A 10 5.09 -3.96 0.26
C VAL A 10 6.46 -4.40 -0.18
N THR A 11 6.92 -3.90 -1.33
CA THR A 11 8.27 -4.16 -1.82
C THR A 11 8.96 -2.85 -2.16
N PHE A 12 10.28 -2.90 -2.23
CA PHE A 12 11.13 -1.77 -2.61
C PHE A 12 12.08 -2.29 -3.67
N ASN A 13 12.02 -1.70 -4.85
CA ASN A 13 12.87 -2.10 -5.98
C ASN A 13 13.64 -0.89 -6.46
N ASP A 14 14.89 -1.09 -6.87
CA ASP A 14 15.68 -0.05 -7.51
C ASP A 14 15.06 0.30 -8.88
N GLU A 15 14.95 1.59 -9.17
CA GLU A 15 14.43 2.09 -10.45
C GLU A 15 15.08 3.45 -10.75
N ASP A 16 15.98 3.51 -11.74
CA ASP A 16 16.65 4.72 -12.23
C ASP A 16 17.24 5.64 -11.13
N GLY A 17 17.94 5.05 -10.16
CA GLY A 17 18.53 5.80 -9.04
C GLY A 17 17.52 6.30 -8.01
N LYS A 18 16.28 5.81 -8.08
CA LYS A 18 15.19 5.97 -7.13
C LYS A 18 14.70 4.59 -6.66
N THR A 19 13.63 4.60 -5.87
CA THR A 19 12.99 3.38 -5.37
C THR A 19 11.54 3.32 -5.85
N ARG A 20 11.19 2.25 -6.54
CA ARG A 20 9.79 1.92 -6.85
C ARG A 20 9.17 1.19 -5.66
N TYR A 21 8.09 1.77 -5.14
CA TYR A 21 7.37 1.30 -3.96
C TYR A 21 5.93 0.87 -4.32
N PRO A 22 5.70 -0.40 -4.71
CA PRO A 22 4.34 -0.91 -4.86
C PRO A 22 3.77 -1.33 -3.50
N GLY A 23 2.60 -0.79 -3.16
CA GLY A 23 1.73 -1.31 -2.10
C GLY A 23 0.59 -2.11 -2.69
N ILE A 24 0.45 -3.36 -2.29
CA ILE A 24 -0.56 -4.30 -2.80
C ILE A 24 -1.41 -4.80 -1.63
N ALA A 25 -2.73 -4.67 -1.75
CA ALA A 25 -3.69 -5.30 -0.83
C ALA A 25 -4.32 -6.52 -1.51
N ARG A 26 -4.03 -7.73 -0.99
CA ARG A 26 -4.66 -8.97 -1.46
C ARG A 26 -5.82 -9.36 -0.56
N HIS A 27 -6.91 -9.77 -1.20
CA HIS A 27 -8.14 -10.22 -0.55
C HIS A 27 -8.46 -11.66 -0.97
N TRP A 28 -9.36 -12.31 -0.23
CA TRP A 28 -9.70 -13.71 -0.40
C TRP A 28 -10.73 -13.91 -1.50
N ASP A 29 -11.57 -12.89 -1.70
CA ASP A 29 -12.54 -12.80 -2.78
C ASP A 29 -12.64 -11.36 -3.30
N GLU A 30 -13.34 -11.24 -4.43
CA GLU A 30 -13.53 -9.98 -5.13
C GLU A 30 -14.45 -9.01 -4.35
N ALA A 31 -15.45 -9.52 -3.64
CA ALA A 31 -16.36 -8.70 -2.85
C ALA A 31 -15.62 -7.94 -1.74
N SER A 32 -14.73 -8.63 -1.01
CA SER A 32 -13.88 -8.05 0.03
C SER A 32 -12.90 -7.03 -0.55
N MET A 33 -12.37 -7.28 -1.76
CA MET A 33 -11.52 -6.32 -2.47
C MET A 33 -12.27 -5.02 -2.79
N HIS A 34 -13.50 -5.13 -3.32
CA HIS A 34 -14.31 -3.96 -3.66
C HIS A 34 -14.78 -3.20 -2.41
N GLU A 35 -15.11 -3.90 -1.32
CA GLU A 35 -15.43 -3.27 -0.04
C GLU A 35 -14.26 -2.43 0.47
N HIS A 36 -13.07 -3.00 0.51
CA HIS A 36 -11.87 -2.27 0.95
C HIS A 36 -11.50 -1.12 0.00
N ALA A 37 -11.67 -1.31 -1.32
CA ALA A 37 -11.49 -0.22 -2.28
C ALA A 37 -12.49 0.92 -2.03
N ALA A 38 -13.76 0.60 -1.77
CA ALA A 38 -14.81 1.58 -1.48
C ALA A 38 -14.60 2.32 -0.14
N MET A 39 -13.89 1.71 0.81
CA MET A 39 -13.43 2.38 2.03
C MET A 39 -12.34 3.43 1.78
N GLY A 40 -11.81 3.55 0.55
CA GLY A 40 -10.82 4.55 0.17
C GLY A 40 -9.37 4.09 0.26
N PHE A 41 -9.10 2.78 0.06
CA PHE A 41 -7.73 2.25 0.11
C PHE A 41 -6.74 3.03 -0.77
N GLY A 42 -7.10 3.36 -2.01
CA GLY A 42 -6.21 4.05 -2.94
C GLY A 42 -5.75 5.41 -2.42
N ASP A 43 -6.71 6.26 -2.02
CA ASP A 43 -6.43 7.61 -1.51
C ASP A 43 -5.69 7.55 -0.16
N GLY A 44 -6.14 6.69 0.74
CA GLY A 44 -5.49 6.47 2.04
C GLY A 44 -4.05 5.99 1.89
N TRP A 45 -3.81 5.05 0.97
CA TRP A 45 -2.47 4.52 0.74
C TRP A 45 -1.56 5.53 0.06
N ALA A 46 -2.08 6.39 -0.82
CA ALA A 46 -1.32 7.49 -1.41
C ALA A 46 -0.81 8.48 -0.35
N ILE A 47 -1.62 8.78 0.67
CA ILE A 47 -1.19 9.62 1.81
C ILE A 47 -0.05 8.95 2.58
N VAL A 48 -0.18 7.66 2.89
CA VAL A 48 0.88 6.90 3.59
C VAL A 48 2.16 6.86 2.77
N ALA A 49 2.07 6.64 1.46
CA ALA A 49 3.22 6.66 0.56
C ALA A 49 3.93 8.02 0.53
N ALA A 50 3.17 9.12 0.55
CA ALA A 50 3.73 10.47 0.62
C ALA A 50 4.44 10.74 1.97
N GLN A 51 3.87 10.26 3.08
CA GLN A 51 4.51 10.33 4.39
C GLN A 51 5.83 9.55 4.44
N LEU A 52 5.85 8.36 3.83
CA LEU A 52 7.06 7.55 3.72
C LEU A 52 8.16 8.26 2.90
N ASP A 53 7.79 8.87 1.77
CA ASP A 53 8.73 9.66 0.96
C ASP A 53 9.32 10.84 1.74
N ALA A 54 8.50 11.55 2.54
CA ALA A 54 8.99 12.63 3.39
C ALA A 54 10.06 12.16 4.40
N VAL A 55 9.82 11.04 5.09
CA VAL A 55 10.80 10.46 6.03
C VAL A 55 12.07 10.00 5.31
N ALA A 56 11.93 9.37 4.14
CA ALA A 56 13.07 8.90 3.36
C ALA A 56 13.95 10.06 2.87
N ARG A 57 13.36 11.22 2.57
CA ARG A 57 14.10 12.43 2.19
C ARG A 57 14.77 13.11 3.37
N GLU A 58 14.12 13.14 4.54
CA GLU A 58 14.72 13.71 5.77
C GLU A 58 15.98 12.95 6.17
N LYS A 59 15.99 11.62 6.00
CA LYS A 59 17.09 10.75 6.42
C LYS A 59 18.18 10.55 5.36
N ARG A 60 18.21 11.38 4.33
CA ARG A 60 19.18 11.31 3.22
C ARG A 60 20.40 12.18 3.48
#